data_AF-A0A934H531-F1
#
_entry.id   AF-A0A934H531-F1
#
_cell.length_a   1.000
_cell.length_b   1.000
_cell.length_c   1.000
_cell.angle_alpha   90.00
_cell.angle_beta   90.00
_cell.angle_gamma   90.00
#
_symmetry.space_group_name_H-M   'P 1'
#
loop_
_entity.id
_entity.type
_entity.pdbx_description
1 polymer ?
#
loop_
_entity_poly.entity_id
_entity_poly.type
_entity_poly.pdbx_seq_one_letter_code
_entity_poly.pdbx_strand_id
1 'polypeptide(L)'
;MQLSFAFQTKPVTGHPPPPPLWLEADASAEVSLSLHDALTPLSTEEDGDYDQRVYDALWLARFELSLDHRPSADFTFAFPRKHWRTEEITDIPLRLRCEASGEGIRLGLLADFQEATWRTT
;
A
#
# COMPACT_ATOMS: atom_id res chain seq x y z
N MET A 1 -2.42 9.19 15.05
CA MET A 1 -3.73 9.02 14.40
C MET A 1 -3.53 7.99 13.29
N GLN A 2 -4.25 6.88 13.32
CA GLN A 2 -4.18 5.77 12.36
C GLN A 2 -5.49 5.72 11.57
N LEU A 3 -5.44 5.41 10.26
CA LEU A 3 -6.61 5.28 9.38
C LEU A 3 -6.77 3.80 9.02
N SER A 4 -7.95 3.23 9.30
CA SER A 4 -8.28 1.83 9.01
C SER A 4 -9.18 1.75 7.78
N PHE A 5 -8.83 0.90 6.80
CA PHE A 5 -9.62 0.66 5.59
C PHE A 5 -10.17 -0.77 5.58
N ALA A 6 -11.47 -0.92 5.29
CA ALA A 6 -12.13 -2.22 5.12
C ALA A 6 -12.50 -2.42 3.64
N PHE A 7 -12.01 -3.51 3.02
CA PHE A 7 -12.32 -3.86 1.63
C PHE A 7 -13.40 -4.95 1.58
N GLN A 8 -14.42 -4.78 0.74
CA GLN A 8 -15.48 -5.79 0.54
C GLN A 8 -15.49 -6.26 -0.92
N THR A 9 -14.83 -7.38 -1.21
CA THR A 9 -14.86 -7.97 -2.57
C THR A 9 -15.94 -9.06 -2.65
N LYS A 10 -16.90 -8.92 -3.56
CA LYS A 10 -17.89 -9.95 -3.88
C LYS A 10 -17.20 -11.18 -4.50
N PRO A 11 -17.59 -12.42 -4.15
CA PRO A 11 -16.94 -13.62 -4.65
C PRO A 11 -17.26 -13.86 -6.13
N VAL A 12 -16.22 -13.99 -6.96
CA VAL A 12 -16.31 -14.50 -8.34
C VAL A 12 -16.14 -16.02 -8.33
N THR A 13 -17.15 -16.72 -8.84
CA THR A 13 -17.21 -18.18 -8.93
C THR A 13 -16.24 -18.70 -9.99
N GLY A 14 -15.04 -19.14 -9.58
CA GLY A 14 -14.07 -19.78 -10.45
C GLY A 14 -12.80 -20.17 -9.69
N HIS A 15 -12.82 -21.36 -9.09
CA HIS A 15 -11.83 -21.95 -8.18
C HIS A 15 -10.35 -21.67 -8.55
N PRO A 16 -9.63 -20.81 -7.78
CA PRO A 16 -8.18 -20.80 -7.64
C PRO A 16 -7.78 -21.50 -6.32
N PRO A 17 -6.49 -21.86 -6.11
CA PRO A 17 -6.03 -22.42 -4.83
C PRO A 17 -6.44 -21.51 -3.67
N PRO A 18 -6.73 -22.09 -2.48
CA PRO A 18 -7.16 -21.30 -1.33
C PRO A 18 -6.09 -20.23 -1.07
N PRO A 19 -6.48 -18.95 -1.11
CA PRO A 19 -5.57 -17.87 -0.77
C PRO A 19 -5.06 -18.13 0.67
N PRO A 20 -3.77 -17.89 0.99
CA PRO A 20 -3.30 -17.95 2.37
C PRO A 20 -4.26 -17.20 3.31
N LEU A 21 -4.38 -17.58 4.59
CA LEU A 21 -5.34 -16.98 5.53
C LEU A 21 -5.22 -15.44 5.67
N TRP A 22 -4.04 -14.86 5.43
CA TRP A 22 -3.82 -13.41 5.37
C TRP A 22 -4.23 -12.76 4.02
N LEU A 23 -4.65 -13.60 3.08
CA LEU A 23 -5.11 -13.30 1.74
C LEU A 23 -6.64 -13.54 1.61
N GLU A 24 -7.36 -13.66 2.74
CA GLU A 24 -8.82 -13.53 2.76
C GLU A 24 -9.21 -12.07 2.55
N ALA A 25 -10.41 -11.84 2.01
CA ALA A 25 -10.92 -10.53 1.61
C ALA A 25 -11.14 -9.54 2.77
N ASP A 26 -10.94 -9.99 4.01
CA ASP A 26 -11.13 -9.22 5.26
C ASP A 26 -9.80 -8.79 5.89
N ALA A 27 -8.66 -8.99 5.21
CA ALA A 27 -7.37 -8.54 5.71
C ALA A 27 -7.35 -7.01 5.80
N SER A 28 -7.48 -6.49 7.02
CA SER A 28 -7.42 -5.06 7.32
C SER A 28 -6.05 -4.53 6.89
N ALA A 29 -6.07 -3.51 6.03
CA ALA A 29 -4.86 -2.85 5.57
C ALA A 29 -4.66 -1.55 6.34
N GLU A 30 -3.59 -1.49 7.12
CA GLU A 30 -3.20 -0.28 7.84
C GLU A 30 -2.22 0.52 6.98
N VAL A 31 -2.64 1.70 6.52
CA VAL A 31 -1.81 2.61 5.73
C VAL A 31 -1.24 3.70 6.63
N SER A 32 0.08 3.85 6.66
CA SER A 32 0.74 4.91 7.44
C SER A 32 0.38 6.30 6.91
N LEU A 33 0.27 7.29 7.80
CA LEU A 33 -0.11 8.65 7.44
C LEU A 33 0.86 9.27 6.42
N SER A 34 2.16 8.99 6.54
CA SER A 34 3.17 9.49 5.58
C SER A 34 2.98 8.89 4.18
N LEU A 35 2.48 7.66 4.09
CA LEU A 35 2.14 7.06 2.80
C LEU A 35 0.85 7.68 2.24
N HIS A 36 -0.15 7.89 3.10
CA HIS A 36 -1.37 8.61 2.71
C HIS A 36 -1.05 10.00 2.12
N ASP A 37 -0.21 10.78 2.79
CA ASP A 37 0.26 12.09 2.33
C ASP A 37 1.02 11.97 1.01
N ALA A 38 1.93 11.00 0.88
CA ALA A 38 2.70 10.78 -0.33
C ALA A 38 1.86 10.31 -1.54
N LEU A 39 0.70 9.68 -1.33
CA LEU A 39 -0.20 9.24 -2.40
C LEU A 39 -1.25 10.30 -2.75
N THR A 40 -1.50 11.24 -1.83
CA THR A 40 -2.47 12.31 -2.01
C THR A 40 -2.11 13.13 -3.26
N PRO A 41 -3.05 13.33 -4.19
CA PRO A 41 -2.82 14.15 -5.36
C PRO A 41 -2.51 15.59 -4.95
N LEU A 42 -1.46 16.17 -5.52
CA LEU A 42 -1.17 17.58 -5.34
C LEU A 42 -2.18 18.42 -6.12
N SER A 43 -2.39 19.66 -5.68
CA SER A 43 -3.23 20.63 -6.40
C SER A 43 -2.73 20.95 -7.82
N THR A 44 -1.51 20.54 -8.16
CA THR A 44 -0.90 20.67 -9.50
C THR A 44 -1.07 19.43 -10.37
N GLU A 45 -1.70 18.37 -9.87
CA GLU A 45 -1.98 17.15 -10.62
C GLU A 45 -3.39 17.19 -11.22
N GLU A 46 -3.56 16.57 -12.38
CA GLU A 46 -4.88 16.22 -12.92
C GLU A 46 -5.52 15.19 -11.98
N ASP A 47 -6.84 15.30 -11.78
CA ASP A 47 -7.69 14.51 -10.85
C ASP A 47 -7.11 13.10 -10.64
N GLY A 48 -6.34 12.95 -9.57
CA GLY A 48 -5.54 11.76 -9.34
C GLY A 48 -6.30 10.86 -8.38
N ASP A 49 -6.71 9.68 -8.83
CA ASP A 49 -7.40 8.69 -8.01
C ASP A 49 -6.49 8.19 -6.87
N TYR A 50 -6.58 8.86 -5.72
CA TYR A 50 -5.93 8.44 -4.47
C TYR A 50 -6.27 6.98 -4.15
N ASP A 51 -7.54 6.60 -4.29
CA ASP A 51 -8.01 5.24 -4.02
C ASP A 51 -7.31 4.20 -4.91
N GLN A 52 -7.16 4.50 -6.20
CA GLN A 52 -6.47 3.63 -7.14
C GLN A 52 -4.98 3.50 -6.80
N ARG A 53 -4.31 4.59 -6.43
CA ARG A 53 -2.89 4.56 -6.02
C ARG A 53 -2.68 3.71 -4.77
N VAL A 54 -3.59 3.83 -3.79
CA VAL A 54 -3.58 3.00 -2.58
C VAL A 54 -3.82 1.53 -2.93
N TYR A 55 -4.78 1.25 -3.81
CA TYR A 55 -5.09 -0.10 -4.24
C TYR A 55 -3.90 -0.76 -4.94
N ASP A 56 -3.23 -0.04 -5.86
CA ASP A 56 -2.05 -0.55 -6.57
C ASP A 56 -0.89 -0.83 -5.60
N ALA A 57 -0.64 0.08 -4.66
CA ALA A 57 0.39 -0.09 -3.64
C ALA A 57 0.11 -1.29 -2.71
N LEU A 58 -1.15 -1.48 -2.30
CA LEU A 58 -1.58 -2.62 -1.50
C LEU A 58 -1.52 -3.94 -2.28
N TRP A 59 -1.90 -3.92 -3.55
CA TRP A 59 -1.81 -5.07 -4.42
C TRP A 59 -0.36 -5.53 -4.59
N LEU A 60 0.55 -4.58 -4.84
CA LEU A 60 1.98 -4.86 -4.94
C LEU A 60 2.55 -5.39 -3.61
N ALA A 61 2.18 -4.78 -2.48
CA ALA A 61 2.58 -5.25 -1.15
C ALA A 61 2.17 -6.72 -0.91
N ARG A 62 0.94 -7.04 -1.25
CA ARG A 62 0.38 -8.39 -1.09
C ARG A 62 1.08 -9.40 -2.00
N PHE A 63 1.42 -8.98 -3.21
CA PHE A 63 2.22 -9.78 -4.14
C PHE A 63 3.63 -10.05 -3.58
N GLU A 64 4.34 -9.03 -3.11
CA GLU A 64 5.69 -9.17 -2.53
C GLU A 64 5.71 -10.08 -1.29
N LEU A 65 4.72 -9.96 -0.40
CA LEU A 65 4.55 -10.87 0.75
C LEU A 65 4.31 -12.32 0.30
N SER A 66 3.61 -12.53 -0.81
CA SER A 66 3.36 -13.88 -1.36
C SER A 66 4.61 -14.52 -1.95
N LEU A 67 5.54 -13.71 -2.46
CA LEU A 67 6.77 -14.21 -3.09
C LEU A 67 7.76 -14.76 -2.06
N ASP A 68 8.02 -14.01 -0.99
CA ASP A 68 9.13 -14.34 -0.07
C ASP A 68 8.68 -15.10 1.20
N HIS A 69 7.38 -15.28 1.44
CA HIS A 69 6.83 -15.85 2.70
C HIS A 69 7.38 -15.14 3.96
N ARG A 70 7.94 -13.94 3.81
CA ARG A 70 8.50 -13.16 4.90
C ARG A 70 7.39 -12.43 5.62
N PRO A 71 7.54 -12.21 6.93
CA PRO A 71 6.63 -11.36 7.68
C PRO A 71 6.74 -9.89 7.26
N SER A 72 7.78 -9.49 6.51
CA SER A 72 7.88 -8.15 5.93
C SER A 72 8.62 -8.16 4.59
N ALA A 73 8.28 -7.21 3.73
CA ALA A 73 8.97 -6.97 2.46
C ALA A 73 9.14 -5.45 2.23
N ASP A 74 10.30 -5.09 1.68
CA ASP A 74 10.60 -3.75 1.20
C ASP A 74 10.63 -3.74 -0.32
N PHE A 75 9.89 -2.81 -0.92
CA PHE A 75 9.76 -2.73 -2.36
C PHE A 75 9.65 -1.28 -2.81
N THR A 76 9.90 -1.04 -4.09
CA THR A 76 9.76 0.30 -4.68
C THR A 76 8.45 0.34 -5.47
N PHE A 77 7.53 1.18 -5.02
CA PHE A 77 6.27 1.45 -5.69
C PHE A 77 6.41 2.74 -6.48
N ALA A 78 6.14 2.71 -7.77
CA ALA A 78 6.23 3.86 -8.64
C ALA A 78 4.85 4.13 -9.23
N PHE A 79 4.42 5.38 -9.19
CA PHE A 79 3.13 5.76 -9.75
C PHE A 79 3.24 7.05 -10.57
N PRO A 80 2.51 7.13 -11.70
CA PRO A 80 2.54 8.31 -12.55
C PRO A 80 1.75 9.46 -11.91
N ARG A 81 2.33 10.65 -11.98
CA ARG A 81 1.67 11.92 -11.70
C ARG A 81 1.62 12.75 -12.96
N LYS A 82 0.43 13.10 -13.42
CA LYS A 82 0.23 13.96 -14.58
C LYS A 82 -0.02 15.38 -14.13
N HIS A 83 0.82 16.32 -14.58
CA HIS A 83 0.66 17.73 -14.26
C HIS A 83 -0.48 18.33 -15.11
N TRP A 84 -1.51 18.91 -14.48
CA TRP A 84 -2.74 19.34 -15.19
C TRP A 84 -2.50 20.38 -16.29
N ARG A 85 -1.46 21.22 -16.13
CA ARG A 85 -1.16 22.32 -17.06
C ARG A 85 -0.18 21.95 -18.19
N THR A 86 0.84 21.16 -17.90
CA THR A 86 1.91 20.84 -18.86
C THR A 86 1.72 19.49 -19.52
N GLU A 87 0.75 18.70 -19.05
CA GLU A 87 0.52 17.30 -19.44
C GLU A 87 1.76 16.40 -19.23
N GLU A 88 2.75 16.88 -18.49
CA GLU A 88 3.96 16.14 -18.16
C GLU A 88 3.60 15.00 -17.19
N ILE A 89 4.01 13.79 -17.53
CA ILE A 89 3.83 12.60 -16.70
C ILE A 89 5.16 12.30 -16.02
N THR A 90 5.20 12.45 -14.71
CA THR A 90 6.36 12.16 -13.88
C THR A 90 6.05 10.96 -13.01
N ASP A 91 6.87 9.92 -13.13
CA ASP A 91 6.78 8.76 -12.26
C ASP A 91 7.44 9.07 -10.91
N ILE A 92 6.69 8.85 -9.82
CA ILE A 92 7.18 9.10 -8.46
C ILE A 92 7.48 7.77 -7.78
N PRO A 93 8.77 7.42 -7.62
CA PRO A 93 9.15 6.23 -6.87
C PRO A 93 9.07 6.49 -5.37
N LEU A 94 8.33 5.63 -4.67
CA LEU A 94 8.23 5.55 -3.22
C LEU A 94 8.80 4.22 -2.73
N ARG A 95 9.66 4.28 -1.70
CA ARG A 95 10.13 3.07 -1.02
C ARG A 95 9.13 2.69 0.06
N LEU A 96 8.41 1.61 -0.20
CA LEU A 96 7.39 1.09 0.72
C LEU A 96 7.95 -0.09 1.50
N ARG A 97 7.43 -0.27 2.70
CA ARG A 97 7.60 -1.48 3.49
C ARG A 97 6.21 -1.97 3.86
N CYS A 98 6.00 -3.27 3.62
CA CYS A 98 4.84 -3.97 4.10
C CYS A 98 5.23 -4.98 5.17
N GLU A 99 4.41 -5.11 6.19
CA GLU A 99 4.59 -6.08 7.27
C GLU A 99 3.27 -6.81 7.52
N ALA A 100 3.29 -8.13 7.44
CA ALA A 100 2.16 -8.97 7.83
C ALA A 100 2.08 -8.98 9.36
N SER A 101 1.02 -8.39 9.91
CA SER A 101 0.81 -8.27 11.36
C SER A 101 -0.53 -8.88 11.72
N GLY A 102 -0.51 -10.07 12.31
CA GLY A 102 -1.72 -10.77 12.76
C GLY A 102 -2.70 -11.06 11.62
N GLU A 103 -3.88 -10.42 11.67
CA GLU A 103 -4.98 -10.58 10.72
C GLU A 103 -4.92 -9.60 9.52
N GLY A 104 -3.87 -8.78 9.42
CA GLY A 104 -3.78 -7.72 8.40
C GLY A 104 -2.38 -7.47 7.86
N ILE A 105 -2.28 -6.50 6.97
CA ILE A 105 -1.01 -5.98 6.44
C ILE A 105 -0.86 -4.52 6.81
N ARG A 106 0.31 -4.16 7.33
CA ARG A 106 0.69 -2.77 7.55
C ARG A 106 1.53 -2.31 6.38
N LEU A 107 1.10 -1.26 5.68
CA LEU A 107 1.78 -0.67 4.55
C LEU A 107 2.18 0.77 4.89
N GLY A 108 3.45 1.10 4.72
CA GLY A 108 3.95 2.45 4.96
C GLY A 108 5.22 2.74 4.17
N LEU A 109 5.70 3.98 4.27
CA LEU A 109 7.02 4.33 3.76
C LEU A 109 8.09 3.62 4.57
N LEU A 110 9.24 3.31 3.95
CA LEU A 110 10.38 2.69 4.65
C LEU A 110 10.80 3.48 5.91
N ALA A 111 10.68 4.80 5.89
CA ALA A 111 10.97 5.69 7.02
C ALA A 111 10.01 5.49 8.22
N ASP A 112 8.74 5.16 7.97
CA ASP A 112 7.71 4.97 9.03
C ASP A 112 8.08 3.80 9.96
N PHE A 113 8.76 2.79 9.42
CA PHE A 113 9.20 1.62 10.17
C PHE A 113 10.54 1.83 10.89
N GLN A 114 11.33 2.83 10.50
CA GLN A 114 12.59 3.16 11.18
C GLN A 114 12.36 4.00 12.44
N GLU A 115 11.29 4.79 12.52
CA GLU A 115 10.98 5.55 13.74
C GLU A 115 10.51 4.68 14.92
N ALA A 116 10.14 3.41 14.69
CA ALA A 116 9.77 2.51 15.78
C ALA A 116 10.97 2.03 16.63
N THR A 117 12.20 2.19 16.16
CA THR A 117 13.38 1.59 16.80
C THR A 117 14.04 2.45 17.88
N TRP A 118 13.58 3.68 18.14
CA TRP A 118 14.22 4.56 19.14
C TRP A 118 13.47 4.69 20.48
N ARG A 119 12.29 4.10 20.63
CA ARG A 119 11.58 4.06 21.92
C ARG A 119 11.83 2.76 22.68
N THR A 120 13.10 2.49 22.96
CA THR A 120 13.48 1.53 24.00
C THR A 120 14.65 2.09 24.77
N THR A 121 14.36 3.00 25.70
CA THR A 121 15.21 3.25 26.87
C THR A 121 14.37 3.72 28.04
#